data_AF-A0A7V9HJL7-F1
#
_entry.id   AF-A0A7V9HJL7-F1
#
_cell.length_a   1.000
_cell.length_b   1.000
_cell.length_c   1.000
_cell.angle_alpha   90.00
_cell.angle_beta   90.00
_cell.angle_gamma   90.00
#
_symmetry.space_group_name_H-M   'P 1'
#
loop_
_entity.id
_entity.type
_entity.pdbx_description
1 polymer ?
#
loop_
_entity_poly.entity_id
_entity_poly.type
_entity_poly.pdbx_seq_one_letter_code
_entity_poly.pdbx_strand_id
1 'polypeptide(L)' 'MTRTVDSPTGTHLAGAFTALITPFSNDTIDEPALRSLVDFQISAGIHGLV' A
#
# COMPACT_ATOMS: atom_id res chain seq x y z
N MET A 1 -19.12 -28.46 23.72
CA MET A 1 -19.34 -27.20 23.00
C MET A 1 -18.10 -26.93 22.16
N THR A 2 -18.06 -27.53 20.97
CA THR A 2 -16.84 -27.66 20.15
C THR A 2 -16.69 -26.40 19.30
N ARG A 3 -15.60 -25.64 19.49
CA ARG A 3 -15.29 -24.46 18.68
C ARG A 3 -14.82 -24.94 17.31
N THR A 4 -15.65 -24.73 16.29
CA THR A 4 -15.31 -24.95 14.88
C THR A 4 -14.14 -24.05 14.50
N VAL A 5 -13.15 -24.63 13.85
CA VAL A 5 -11.98 -23.94 13.29
C VAL A 5 -12.41 -22.99 12.17
N ASP A 6 -12.03 -21.70 12.26
CA ASP A 6 -12.14 -20.79 11.12
C ASP A 6 -11.15 -21.25 10.03
N SER A 7 -11.69 -21.54 8.85
CA SER A 7 -10.89 -21.79 7.64
C SER A 7 -10.24 -20.49 7.17
N PRO A 8 -9.02 -20.50 6.58
CA PRO A 8 -8.34 -19.28 6.14
C PRO A 8 -9.11 -18.67 4.97
N THR A 9 -10.06 -17.80 5.30
CA THR A 9 -10.84 -17.01 4.34
C THR A 9 -9.95 -15.88 3.83
N GLY A 10 -10.03 -15.59 2.52
CA GLY A 10 -9.05 -14.86 1.73
C GLY A 10 -8.51 -13.56 2.31
N THR A 11 -7.34 -13.12 1.78
CA THR A 11 -6.59 -11.93 2.19
C THR A 11 -7.51 -10.76 2.50
N HIS A 12 -7.73 -10.49 3.78
CA HIS A 12 -8.64 -9.45 4.24
C HIS A 12 -7.97 -8.08 4.04
N LEU A 13 -8.28 -7.43 2.91
CA LEU A 13 -7.83 -6.07 2.59
C LEU A 13 -8.84 -5.06 3.13
N ALA A 14 -8.45 -4.25 4.11
CA ALA A 14 -9.28 -3.23 4.71
C ALA A 14 -8.45 -1.98 5.04
N GLY A 15 -9.10 -0.81 5.02
CA GLY A 15 -8.46 0.48 5.24
C GLY A 15 -8.31 1.31 3.96
N ALA A 16 -7.46 2.32 4.00
CA ALA A 16 -7.22 3.22 2.87
C ALA A 16 -6.10 2.70 1.97
N PHE A 17 -6.38 2.67 0.66
CA PHE A 17 -5.42 2.30 -0.39
C PHE A 17 -5.22 3.49 -1.32
N THR A 18 -3.99 3.92 -1.52
CA THR A 18 -3.69 5.09 -2.36
C THR A 18 -2.94 4.68 -3.62
N ALA A 19 -3.39 5.18 -4.76
CA ALA A 19 -2.69 5.00 -6.01
C ALA A 19 -1.52 5.99 -6.07
N LEU A 20 -0.32 5.50 -6.35
CA LEU A 20 0.85 6.36 -6.54
C LEU A 20 0.99 6.76 -8.00
N ILE A 21 1.16 8.06 -8.23
CA ILE A 21 1.64 8.52 -9.52
C ILE A 21 3.13 8.22 -9.62
N THR A 22 3.58 7.62 -10.73
CA THR A 22 5.01 7.45 -10.98
C THR A 22 5.61 8.79 -11.37
N PRO A 23 6.48 9.39 -10.54
CA PRO A 23 7.12 10.64 -10.89
C PRO A 23 8.20 10.37 -11.96
N PHE A 24 8.23 11.24 -12.98
CA PHE A 24 9.23 11.22 -14.04
C PHE A 24 10.03 12.51 -14.04
N SER A 25 11.32 12.40 -14.35
CA SER A 25 12.23 13.51 -14.57
C SER A 25 13.08 13.20 -15.80
N ASN A 26 12.97 14.03 -16.85
CA ASN A 26 13.64 13.80 -18.14
C ASN A 26 13.38 12.39 -18.73
N ASP A 27 12.10 12.01 -18.80
CA ASP A 27 11.65 10.71 -19.34
C ASP A 27 12.15 9.46 -18.59
N THR A 28 12.82 9.63 -17.45
CA THR A 28 13.21 8.53 -16.55
C THR A 28 12.46 8.63 -15.23
N ILE A 29 12.37 7.51 -14.50
CA ILE A 29 11.73 7.48 -13.18
C ILE A 29 12.57 8.30 -12.21
N ASP A 30 11.92 9.22 -11.50
CA ASP A 30 12.52 9.92 -10.36
C ASP A 30 12.39 9.03 -9.11
N GLU A 31 13.35 8.13 -8.93
CA GLU A 31 13.35 7.19 -7.78
C GLU A 31 13.35 7.91 -6.41
N PRO A 32 14.14 8.98 -6.19
CA PRO A 32 14.07 9.75 -4.94
C PRO A 32 12.68 10.33 -4.65
N ALA A 33 12.01 10.90 -5.66
CA ALA A 33 10.66 11.42 -5.50
C ALA A 33 9.65 10.29 -5.23
N LEU A 34 9.76 9.17 -5.95
CA LEU A 34 8.89 8.02 -5.72
C LEU A 34 9.04 7.47 -4.29
N ARG A 35 10.26 7.38 -3.78
CA ARG A 35 10.53 6.95 -2.40
C ARG A 35 9.93 7.92 -1.38
N SER A 36 10.07 9.22 -1.63
CA SER A 36 9.49 10.26 -0.77
C SER A 36 7.95 10.16 -0.73
N LEU A 37 7.30 9.84 -1.85
CA LEU A 37 5.86 9.61 -1.89
C LEU A 37 5.47 8.38 -1.06
N VAL A 38 6.20 7.27 -1.18
CA VAL A 38 5.97 6.06 -0.38
C VAL A 38 6.12 6.35 1.13
N ASP A 39 7.22 6.99 1.52
CA ASP A 39 7.50 7.32 2.93
C ASP A 39 6.40 8.22 3.50
N PHE A 40 5.90 9.18 2.72
CA PHE A 40 4.78 10.01 3.10
C PHE A 40 3.51 9.19 3.38
N GLN A 41 3.11 8.29 2.47
CA GLN A 41 1.92 7.45 2.66
C GLN A 41 2.03 6.55 3.90
N ILE A 42 3.21 5.96 4.13
CA ILE A 42 3.47 5.11 5.30
C ILE A 42 3.34 5.95 6.58
N SER A 43 3.97 7.13 6.61
CA SER A 43 3.91 8.03 7.77
C SER A 43 2.49 8.53 8.06
N ALA A 44 1.65 8.63 7.02
CA ALA A 44 0.25 9.01 7.12
C ALA A 44 -0.68 7.84 7.56
N GLY A 45 -0.16 6.62 7.71
CA GLY A 45 -0.94 5.45 8.13
C GLY A 45 -1.81 4.84 7.03
N ILE A 46 -1.41 4.97 5.77
CA ILE A 46 -2.09 4.30 4.65
C ILE A 46 -1.86 2.79 4.70
N HIS A 47 -2.90 2.01 4.40
CA HIS A 47 -2.94 0.56 4.62
C HIS A 47 -2.40 -0.22 3.42
N GLY A 48 -2.42 0.39 2.24
CA GLY A 48 -1.84 -0.18 1.03
C GLY A 48 -1.59 0.85 -0.05
N LEU A 49 -0.71 0.50 -0.97
CA LEU A 49 -0.34 1.31 -2.12
C LEU A 49 -0.70 0.55 -3.40
N VAL A 50 -1.14 1.27 -4.42
CA VAL A 50 -1.49 0.75 -5.76
C VAL A 50 -0.67 1.46 -6.83
#